data_AF-A0A5N9ELE9-F1
#
_entry.id   AF-A0A5N9ELE9-F1
#
_cell.length_a   1.000
_cell.length_b   1.000
_cell.length_c   1.000
_cell.angle_alpha   90.00
_cell.angle_beta   90.00
_cell.angle_gamma   90.00
#
_symmetry.space_group_name_H-M   'P 1'
#
loop_
_entity.id
_entity.type
_entity.pdbx_description
1 polymer ?
#
loop_
_entity_poly.entity_id
_entity_poly.type
_entity_poly.pdbx_seq_one_letter_code
_entity_poly.pdbx_strand_id
1 'polypeptide(L)'
;MVDQLKRPTEHAEIYWFSEQPYGHVGEEDLKKFDSGRLGFPNTYFDPEKAAVLYNQYHEQYQLADEVGFDGIMTNEHHASYWCMKPAVNLDAAVISKL
;
A
#
# COMPACT_ATOMS: atom_id res chain seq x y z
N MET A 1 1.41 -12.32 -30.50
CA MET A 1 1.77 -11.61 -29.25
C MET A 1 0.64 -11.73 -28.21
N VAL A 2 -0.07 -12.86 -28.16
CA VAL A 2 -1.28 -13.05 -27.31
C VAL A 2 -1.16 -14.30 -26.41
N ASP A 3 -0.04 -15.03 -26.45
CA ASP A 3 0.18 -16.23 -25.62
C ASP A 3 0.86 -15.93 -24.26
N GLN A 4 0.88 -14.67 -23.82
CA GLN A 4 1.52 -14.26 -22.56
C GLN A 4 0.57 -14.12 -21.35
N LEU A 5 -0.72 -14.40 -21.53
CA LEU A 5 -1.62 -14.50 -20.38
C LEU A 5 -1.38 -15.87 -19.72
N LYS A 6 -0.83 -15.85 -18.51
CA LYS A 6 -0.48 -17.02 -17.69
C LYS A 6 -1.54 -18.12 -17.85
N ARG A 7 -1.08 -19.36 -18.03
CA ARG A 7 -1.94 -20.56 -18.05
C ARG A 7 -2.77 -20.61 -16.75
N PRO A 8 -4.02 -21.08 -16.79
CA PRO A 8 -4.83 -21.26 -15.58
C PRO A 8 -4.05 -22.10 -14.57
N THR A 9 -3.90 -21.58 -13.35
CA THR A 9 -3.39 -22.34 -12.21
C THR A 9 -4.44 -23.36 -11.77
N GLU A 10 -4.02 -24.47 -11.14
CA GLU A 10 -4.95 -25.50 -10.65
C GLU A 10 -5.88 -24.97 -9.52
N HIS A 11 -5.55 -23.82 -8.94
CA HIS A 11 -6.30 -23.14 -7.89
C HIS A 11 -6.31 -21.62 -8.13
N ALA A 12 -7.25 -20.92 -7.50
CA ALA A 12 -7.26 -19.46 -7.52
C ALA A 12 -6.07 -18.91 -6.73
N GLU A 13 -5.26 -18.06 -7.35
CA GLU A 13 -4.17 -17.37 -6.66
C GLU A 13 -4.76 -16.28 -5.74
N ILE A 14 -4.32 -16.24 -4.48
CA ILE A 14 -4.72 -15.26 -3.47
C ILE A 14 -3.53 -14.37 -3.15
N TYR A 15 -3.67 -13.08 -3.43
CA TYR A 15 -2.64 -12.09 -3.19
C TYR A 15 -2.99 -11.19 -2.00
N TRP A 16 -1.98 -10.86 -1.18
CA TRP A 16 -2.11 -9.86 -0.14
C TRP A 16 -1.95 -8.45 -0.72
N PHE A 17 -2.86 -7.55 -0.37
CA PHE A 17 -2.86 -6.17 -0.83
C PHE A 17 -3.17 -5.21 0.33
N SER A 18 -2.41 -4.12 0.40
CA SER A 18 -2.68 -2.99 1.29
C SER A 18 -2.32 -1.70 0.57
N GLU A 19 -3.22 -0.71 0.67
CA GLU A 19 -3.01 0.66 0.19
C GLU A 19 -1.93 1.39 1.01
N GLN A 20 -1.61 0.93 2.23
CA GLN A 20 -0.79 1.63 3.21
C GLN A 20 -1.33 3.03 3.57
N PRO A 21 -2.55 3.14 4.11
CA PRO A 21 -3.13 4.43 4.46
C PRO A 21 -2.39 5.12 5.59
N TYR A 22 -2.28 6.44 5.51
CA TYR A 22 -1.95 7.25 6.67
C TYR A 22 -3.18 7.34 7.59
N GLY A 23 -3.35 6.32 8.43
CA GLY A 23 -4.53 6.10 9.27
C GLY A 23 -4.78 7.13 10.38
N HIS A 24 -3.98 8.20 10.44
CA HIS A 24 -4.15 9.30 11.40
C HIS A 24 -4.97 10.47 10.83
N VAL A 25 -5.60 10.28 9.66
CA VAL A 25 -6.56 11.22 9.08
C VAL A 25 -7.97 10.74 9.42
N GLY A 26 -8.73 11.58 10.13
CA GLY A 26 -10.12 11.31 10.47
C GLY A 26 -11.11 11.90 9.46
N GLU A 27 -12.36 11.45 9.52
CA GLU A 27 -13.44 12.00 8.67
C GLU A 27 -13.63 13.51 8.87
N GLU A 28 -13.51 14.00 10.10
CA GLU A 28 -13.65 15.43 10.43
C GLU A 28 -12.56 16.29 9.77
N ASP A 29 -11.39 15.72 9.49
CA ASP A 29 -10.33 16.42 8.75
C ASP A 29 -10.67 16.49 7.26
N LEU A 30 -11.25 15.43 6.71
CA LEU A 30 -11.61 15.34 5.30
C LEU A 30 -12.80 16.22 4.94
N LYS A 31 -13.80 16.35 5.82
CA LYS A 31 -14.99 17.20 5.61
C LYS A 31 -14.67 18.68 5.36
N LYS A 32 -13.46 19.13 5.70
CA LYS A 32 -12.97 20.51 5.48
C LYS A 32 -12.56 20.77 4.02
N PHE A 33 -12.50 19.74 3.18
CA PHE A 33 -12.01 19.81 1.81
C PHE A 33 -12.97 19.12 0.84
N ASP A 34 -13.16 19.71 -0.34
CA ASP A 34 -14.03 19.13 -1.39
C ASP A 34 -13.53 17.78 -1.92
N SER A 35 -12.23 17.48 -1.73
CA SER A 35 -11.62 16.24 -2.18
C SER A 35 -10.46 15.82 -1.29
N GLY A 36 -10.52 14.60 -0.78
CA GLY A 36 -9.42 13.93 -0.09
C GLY A 36 -8.19 13.65 -0.97
N ARG A 37 -8.35 13.71 -2.31
CA ARG A 37 -7.28 13.44 -3.29
C ARG A 37 -6.61 14.70 -3.81
N LEU A 38 -7.41 15.73 -4.09
CA LEU A 38 -6.94 16.94 -4.79
C LEU A 38 -6.76 18.13 -3.85
N GLY A 39 -7.57 18.20 -2.79
CA GLY A 39 -7.62 19.34 -1.88
C GLY A 39 -7.00 19.08 -0.51
N PHE A 40 -6.69 17.84 -0.16
CA PHE A 40 -6.21 17.49 1.18
C PHE A 40 -4.71 17.78 1.33
N PRO A 41 -4.29 18.65 2.27
CA PRO A 41 -2.91 19.11 2.35
C PRO A 41 -2.03 18.16 3.16
N ASN A 42 -0.74 18.11 2.81
CA ASN A 42 0.28 17.34 3.54
C ASN A 42 0.55 17.85 4.96
N THR A 43 -0.02 18.99 5.39
CA THR A 43 0.10 19.48 6.77
C THR A 43 -0.51 18.53 7.81
N TYR A 44 -1.36 17.58 7.37
CA TYR A 44 -1.90 16.52 8.23
C TYR A 44 -0.94 15.32 8.36
N PHE A 45 0.11 15.25 7.56
CA PHE A 45 1.08 14.15 7.56
C PHE A 45 2.17 14.38 8.61
N ASP A 46 2.23 13.47 9.58
CA ASP A 46 3.24 13.45 10.63
C ASP A 46 4.29 12.37 10.29
N PRO A 47 5.55 12.75 10.00
CA PRO A 47 6.56 11.79 9.58
C PRO A 47 6.94 10.78 10.67
N GLU A 48 6.82 11.14 11.96
CA GLU A 48 7.14 10.21 13.05
C GLU A 48 6.08 9.10 13.13
N LYS A 49 4.80 9.47 13.01
CA LYS A 49 3.70 8.50 12.95
C LYS A 49 3.75 7.65 11.68
N ALA A 50 4.07 8.27 10.55
CA ALA A 50 4.21 7.56 9.29
C ALA A 50 5.34 6.52 9.34
N ALA A 51 6.46 6.82 9.99
CA ALA A 51 7.56 5.85 10.16
C ALA A 51 7.10 4.59 10.92
N VAL A 52 6.29 4.74 11.97
CA VAL A 52 5.69 3.60 12.68
C VAL A 52 4.79 2.78 11.76
N LEU A 53 3.90 3.45 11.02
CA LEU A 53 2.99 2.78 10.10
C LEU A 53 3.74 2.04 8.97
N TYR A 54 4.79 2.62 8.41
CA TYR A 54 5.61 1.96 7.39
C TYR A 54 6.18 0.63 7.88
N ASN A 55 6.77 0.62 9.08
CA ASN A 55 7.29 -0.61 9.68
C ASN A 55 6.17 -1.65 9.87
N GLN A 56 5.00 -1.23 10.35
CA GLN A 56 3.85 -2.14 10.50
C GLN A 56 3.38 -2.72 9.16
N TYR A 57 3.42 -1.95 8.07
CA TYR A 57 3.07 -2.47 6.74
C TYR A 57 4.14 -3.41 6.18
N HIS A 58 5.41 -3.17 6.46
CA HIS A 58 6.49 -4.09 6.11
C HIS A 58 6.40 -5.41 6.89
N GLU A 59 6.07 -5.35 8.19
CA GLU A 59 5.78 -6.53 9.01
C GLU A 59 4.59 -7.33 8.46
N GLN A 60 3.54 -6.65 7.97
CA GLN A 60 2.41 -7.32 7.31
C GLN A 60 2.82 -8.03 6.02
N TYR A 61 3.71 -7.43 5.22
CA TYR A 61 4.23 -8.09 4.01
C TYR A 61 5.06 -9.32 4.36
N GLN A 62 5.92 -9.24 5.36
CA GLN A 62 6.67 -10.40 5.84
C GLN A 62 5.71 -11.51 6.32
N LEU A 63 4.69 -11.15 7.10
CA LEU A 63 3.71 -12.12 7.58
C LEU A 63 2.91 -12.75 6.43
N ALA A 64 2.55 -11.98 5.40
CA ALA A 64 1.85 -12.52 4.24
C ALA A 64 2.67 -13.58 3.50
N ASP A 65 3.99 -13.38 3.38
CA ASP A 65 4.90 -14.40 2.83
C ASP A 65 4.97 -15.63 3.75
N GLU A 66 5.18 -15.43 5.05
CA GLU A 66 5.28 -16.52 6.03
C GLU A 66 4.00 -17.38 6.14
N VAL A 67 2.82 -16.76 5.98
CA VAL A 67 1.52 -17.45 6.01
C VAL A 67 1.25 -18.24 4.72
N GLY A 68 1.93 -17.89 3.62
CA GLY A 68 1.82 -18.61 2.35
C GLY A 68 0.77 -18.06 1.40
N PHE A 69 0.61 -16.74 1.31
CA PHE A 69 -0.11 -16.13 0.19
C PHE A 69 0.64 -16.38 -1.12
N ASP A 70 -0.08 -16.47 -2.24
CA ASP A 70 0.53 -16.74 -3.57
C ASP A 70 1.34 -15.54 -4.09
N GLY A 71 1.15 -14.36 -3.49
CA GLY A 71 2.00 -13.21 -3.71
C GLY A 71 1.56 -11.97 -2.97
N ILE A 72 2.38 -10.93 -3.10
CA ILE A 72 2.14 -9.60 -2.53
C ILE A 72 1.93 -8.62 -3.66
N MET A 73 0.82 -7.88 -3.60
CA MET A 73 0.55 -6.78 -4.51
C MET A 73 1.00 -5.47 -3.90
N THR A 74 1.66 -4.66 -4.71
CA THR A 74 2.12 -3.32 -4.35
C THR A 74 1.46 -2.31 -5.29
N ASN A 75 1.13 -1.12 -4.78
CA ASN A 75 0.55 -0.04 -5.57
C ASN A 75 1.22 1.30 -5.25
N GLU A 76 0.87 2.33 -6.01
CA GLU A 76 1.24 3.71 -5.70
C GLU A 76 0.06 4.63 -6.01
N HIS A 77 -0.02 5.72 -5.26
CA HIS A 77 -0.89 6.83 -5.58
C HIS A 77 -0.19 8.16 -5.27
N HIS A 78 -0.52 9.17 -6.06
CA HIS A 78 -0.04 10.54 -5.84
C HIS A 78 -1.13 11.37 -5.17
N ALA A 79 -0.74 12.12 -4.12
CA ALA A 79 -1.59 13.04 -3.36
C ALA A 79 -2.77 12.39 -2.59
N SER A 80 -2.67 11.09 -2.27
CA SER A 80 -3.72 10.36 -1.58
C SER A 80 -3.31 10.03 -0.14
N TYR A 81 -4.04 10.53 0.87
CA TYR A 81 -3.75 10.18 2.27
C TYR A 81 -3.93 8.68 2.56
N TRP A 82 -4.73 7.98 1.76
CA TRP A 82 -4.95 6.54 1.89
C TRP A 82 -3.83 5.68 1.29
N CYS A 83 -2.81 6.26 0.67
CA CYS A 83 -1.67 5.51 0.16
C CYS A 83 -0.38 6.29 0.37
N MET A 84 0.40 5.85 1.34
CA MET A 84 1.67 6.51 1.68
C MET A 84 2.80 6.17 0.73
N LYS A 85 2.69 5.11 -0.07
CA LYS A 85 3.75 4.61 -0.94
C LYS A 85 4.00 5.56 -2.12
N PRO A 86 5.12 6.32 -2.12
CA PRO A 86 5.34 7.34 -3.14
C PRO A 86 6.00 6.77 -4.41
N ALA A 87 6.58 5.56 -4.31
CA ALA A 87 7.28 4.86 -5.38
C ALA A 87 7.18 3.35 -5.13
N VAL A 88 6.38 2.67 -5.94
CA VAL A 88 6.07 1.24 -5.73
C VAL A 88 7.31 0.34 -5.84
N ASN A 89 8.25 0.70 -6.70
CA ASN A 89 9.48 -0.05 -6.95
C ASN A 89 10.46 -0.07 -5.77
N LEU A 90 10.49 0.99 -4.96
CA LEU A 90 11.38 1.05 -3.79
C LEU A 90 10.90 0.09 -2.70
N ASP A 91 9.59 0.09 -2.43
CA ASP A 91 8.99 -0.83 -1.47
C ASP A 91 9.13 -2.29 -1.92
N ALA A 92 8.87 -2.57 -3.21
CA ALA A 92 9.10 -3.87 -3.81
C ALA A 92 10.56 -4.34 -3.64
N ALA A 93 11.54 -3.44 -3.82
CA ALA A 93 12.95 -3.77 -3.62
C ALA A 93 13.28 -4.08 -2.15
N VAL A 94 12.63 -3.42 -1.18
CA VAL A 94 12.81 -3.70 0.25
C VAL A 94 12.26 -5.09 0.59
N ILE A 95 11.02 -5.40 0.19
CA ILE A 95 10.36 -6.67 0.54
C ILE A 95 10.95 -7.88 -0.21
N SER A 96 11.53 -7.68 -1.40
CA SER A 96 12.17 -8.77 -2.16
C SER A 96 13.46 -9.34 -1.54
N LYS A 97 13.95 -8.73 -0.47
CA LYS A 97 15.13 -9.19 0.28
C LYS A 97 14.80 -10.10 1.47
N LEU A 98 13.53 -10.18 1.84
CA LEU A 98 13.04 -11.09 2.88
C LEU A 98 13.16 -12.53 2.37
#